data_AF-A0A959ADB1-F1
#
_entry.id   AF-A0A959ADB1-F1
#
_cell.length_a   1.000
_cell.length_b   1.000
_cell.length_c   1.000
_cell.angle_alpha   90.00
_cell.angle_beta   90.00
_cell.angle_gamma   90.00
#
_symmetry.space_group_name_H-M   'P 1'
#
loop_
_entity.id
_entity.type
_entity.pdbx_description
1 polymer ?
#
loop_
_entity_poly.entity_id
_entity_poly.type
_entity_poly.pdbx_seq_one_letter_code
_entity_poly.pdbx_strand_id
1 'polypeptide(L)'
;MKKPLNQYKTLLETFRAWDIENLRKNARNQVSAEKSIVETRLAQTENRKTDWVRTGYELYIKYSFALVCFIFLFIGAPMGAIIRKGGFGYPILVSIIFFVAFIFLTILCRKLAESYVMTPFWAAMMPCLGLIPIGFYLTRMAMNDSQLFSSQRIERLMFKLRNRFLTRKEAIDSK
;
A
#
# COMPACT_ATOMS: atom_id res chain seq x y z
N MET A 1 -56.58 -42.42 -9.16
CA MET A 1 -56.47 -41.37 -10.20
C MET A 1 -57.85 -41.13 -10.78
N LYS A 2 -58.41 -39.91 -10.71
CA LYS A 2 -59.85 -39.68 -11.02
C LYS A 2 -60.15 -38.52 -11.99
N LYS A 3 -59.16 -37.88 -12.63
CA LYS A 3 -59.37 -36.87 -13.69
C LYS A 3 -58.25 -36.89 -14.75
N PRO A 4 -58.54 -36.51 -16.02
CA PRO A 4 -57.55 -36.40 -17.09
C PRO A 4 -56.57 -35.23 -16.86
N LEU A 5 -55.31 -35.42 -17.27
CA LEU A 5 -54.12 -34.57 -16.99
C LEU A 5 -54.21 -33.11 -17.46
N ASN A 6 -55.20 -32.75 -18.27
CA ASN A 6 -55.41 -31.40 -18.83
C ASN A 6 -56.14 -30.43 -17.86
N GLN A 7 -56.61 -30.93 -16.71
CA GLN A 7 -57.39 -30.11 -15.76
C GLN A 7 -56.66 -29.76 -14.46
N TYR A 8 -55.41 -30.20 -14.30
CA TYR A 8 -54.60 -29.83 -13.15
C TYR A 8 -53.85 -28.53 -13.45
N LYS A 9 -54.30 -27.42 -12.85
CA LYS A 9 -53.63 -26.12 -12.99
C LYS A 9 -52.25 -26.11 -12.31
N THR A 10 -52.03 -27.02 -11.36
CA THR A 10 -50.78 -27.11 -10.58
C THR A 10 -50.44 -28.57 -10.30
N LEU A 11 -49.17 -28.94 -10.52
CA LEU A 11 -48.61 -30.29 -10.31
C LEU A 11 -48.88 -30.85 -8.88
N LEU A 12 -49.08 -29.96 -7.91
CA LEU A 12 -49.35 -30.26 -6.50
C LEU A 12 -50.71 -30.94 -6.24
N GLU A 13 -51.70 -30.79 -7.14
CA GLU A 13 -53.03 -31.38 -6.97
C GLU A 13 -53.11 -32.87 -7.36
N THR A 14 -52.04 -33.40 -7.98
CA THR A 14 -51.93 -34.82 -8.37
C THR A 14 -51.35 -35.70 -7.26
N PHE A 15 -50.75 -35.11 -6.22
CA PHE A 15 -50.14 -35.82 -5.09
C PHE A 15 -51.10 -35.98 -3.90
N ARG A 16 -50.93 -37.05 -3.10
CA ARG A 16 -51.71 -37.28 -1.86
C ARG A 16 -51.39 -36.19 -0.83
N ALA A 17 -52.40 -35.78 -0.05
CA ALA A 17 -52.29 -34.68 0.94
C ALA A 17 -51.11 -34.80 1.92
N TRP A 18 -50.67 -36.02 2.24
CA TRP A 18 -49.54 -36.28 3.14
C TRP A 18 -48.17 -36.05 2.48
N ASP A 19 -48.04 -36.29 1.17
CA ASP A 19 -46.76 -36.14 0.44
C ASP A 19 -46.44 -34.68 0.11
N ILE A 20 -47.46 -33.82 0.07
CA ILE A 20 -47.33 -32.41 -0.30
C ILE A 20 -46.43 -31.63 0.68
N GLU A 21 -46.52 -31.91 1.99
CA GLU A 21 -45.70 -31.19 2.99
C GLU A 21 -44.21 -31.57 2.88
N ASN A 22 -43.93 -32.86 2.68
CA ASN A 22 -42.56 -33.35 2.50
C ASN A 22 -41.96 -32.84 1.18
N LEU A 23 -42.73 -32.82 0.09
CA LEU A 23 -42.31 -32.24 -1.19
C LEU A 23 -42.03 -30.74 -1.07
N ARG A 24 -42.89 -29.98 -0.39
CA ARG A 24 -42.70 -28.54 -0.16
C ARG A 24 -41.49 -28.27 0.72
N LYS A 25 -41.23 -29.09 1.75
CA LYS A 25 -40.05 -28.98 2.62
C LYS A 25 -38.76 -29.31 1.85
N ASN A 26 -38.76 -30.36 1.05
CA ASN A 26 -37.61 -30.75 0.21
C ASN A 26 -37.33 -29.73 -0.90
N ALA A 27 -38.37 -29.15 -1.51
CA ALA A 27 -38.22 -28.06 -2.48
C ALA A 27 -37.65 -26.79 -1.82
N ARG A 28 -38.15 -26.40 -0.64
CA ARG A 28 -37.61 -25.25 0.13
C ARG A 28 -36.15 -25.46 0.54
N ASN A 29 -35.79 -26.69 0.93
CA ASN A 29 -34.42 -27.04 1.29
C ASN A 29 -33.49 -27.00 0.07
N GLN A 30 -33.95 -27.49 -1.09
CA GLN A 30 -33.19 -27.39 -2.35
C GLN A 30 -33.01 -25.94 -2.79
N VAL A 31 -34.07 -25.12 -2.77
CA VAL A 31 -33.98 -23.70 -3.11
C VAL A 31 -33.07 -22.94 -2.13
N SER A 32 -33.11 -23.27 -0.84
CA SER A 32 -32.23 -22.63 0.15
C SER A 32 -30.76 -23.06 0.00
N ALA A 33 -30.53 -24.33 -0.37
CA ALA A 33 -29.20 -24.85 -0.68
C ALA A 33 -28.65 -24.25 -1.99
N GLU A 34 -29.48 -24.10 -3.02
CA GLU A 34 -29.08 -23.43 -4.26
C GLU A 34 -28.81 -21.94 -4.03
N LYS A 35 -29.65 -21.27 -3.23
CA LYS A 35 -29.43 -19.87 -2.85
C LYS A 35 -28.10 -19.69 -2.12
N SER A 36 -27.75 -20.58 -1.18
CA SER A 36 -26.45 -20.51 -0.49
C SER A 36 -25.28 -20.84 -1.40
N ILE A 37 -25.46 -21.74 -2.39
CA ILE A 37 -24.45 -22.00 -3.43
C ILE A 37 -24.22 -20.74 -4.27
N VAL A 38 -25.28 -20.08 -4.74
CA VAL A 38 -25.18 -18.86 -5.56
C VAL A 38 -24.51 -17.73 -4.78
N GLU A 39 -24.90 -17.53 -3.52
CA GLU A 39 -24.30 -16.54 -2.62
C GLU A 39 -22.81 -16.83 -2.38
N THR A 40 -22.45 -18.11 -2.22
CA THR A 40 -21.04 -18.54 -2.12
C THR A 40 -20.29 -18.32 -3.43
N ARG A 41 -20.91 -18.55 -4.59
CA ARG A 41 -20.26 -18.31 -5.89
C ARG A 41 -20.04 -16.83 -6.18
N LEU A 42 -20.96 -15.96 -5.75
CA LEU A 42 -20.78 -14.51 -5.83
C LEU A 42 -19.60 -14.07 -4.96
N ALA A 43 -19.54 -14.50 -3.70
CA ALA A 43 -18.42 -14.22 -2.80
C ALA A 43 -17.09 -14.79 -3.33
N GLN A 44 -17.09 -16.00 -3.91
CA GLN A 44 -15.89 -16.60 -4.50
C GLN A 44 -15.40 -15.87 -5.77
N THR A 45 -16.31 -15.28 -6.55
CA THR A 45 -15.96 -14.52 -7.76
C THR A 45 -15.33 -13.17 -7.39
N GLU A 46 -15.78 -12.56 -6.30
CA GLU A 46 -15.18 -11.35 -5.74
C GLU A 46 -13.78 -11.64 -5.18
N ASN A 47 -13.63 -12.71 -4.38
CA ASN A 47 -12.35 -13.13 -3.80
C ASN A 47 -11.31 -13.51 -4.88
N ARG A 48 -11.74 -14.15 -5.98
CA ARG A 48 -10.83 -14.47 -7.09
C ARG A 48 -10.29 -13.22 -7.78
N LYS A 49 -11.02 -12.10 -7.83
CA LYS A 49 -10.47 -10.87 -8.41
C LYS A 49 -9.44 -10.22 -7.49
N THR A 50 -9.66 -10.25 -6.18
CA THR A 50 -8.75 -9.66 -5.19
C THR A 50 -7.42 -10.40 -5.08
N ASP A 51 -7.41 -11.72 -5.25
CA ASP A 51 -6.19 -12.52 -5.16
C ASP A 51 -5.22 -12.22 -6.31
N TRP A 52 -5.72 -12.12 -7.55
CA TRP A 52 -4.91 -11.80 -8.72
C TRP A 52 -4.28 -10.40 -8.63
N VAL A 53 -5.04 -9.46 -8.08
CA VAL A 53 -4.64 -8.07 -7.84
C VAL A 53 -3.54 -8.00 -6.76
N ARG A 54 -3.66 -8.78 -5.68
CA ARG A 54 -2.61 -8.90 -4.65
C ARG A 54 -1.33 -9.54 -5.17
N THR A 55 -1.44 -10.66 -5.90
CA THR A 55 -0.26 -11.33 -6.45
C THR A 55 0.46 -10.43 -7.46
N GLY A 56 -0.28 -9.69 -8.29
CA GLY A 56 0.30 -8.68 -9.17
C GLY A 56 1.04 -7.59 -8.41
N TYR A 57 0.44 -7.04 -7.34
CA TYR A 57 1.05 -6.01 -6.51
C TYR A 57 2.42 -6.43 -5.93
N GLU A 58 2.48 -7.63 -5.37
CA GLU A 58 3.72 -8.16 -4.77
C GLU A 58 4.85 -8.33 -5.78
N LEU A 59 4.51 -8.55 -7.06
CA LEU A 59 5.49 -8.59 -8.12
C LEU A 59 5.99 -7.18 -8.44
N TYR A 60 5.09 -6.23 -8.68
CA TYR A 60 5.47 -4.85 -9.03
C TYR A 60 6.24 -4.14 -7.93
N ILE A 61 5.91 -4.37 -6.66
CA ILE A 61 6.64 -3.73 -5.56
C ILE A 61 8.11 -4.15 -5.50
N LYS A 62 8.42 -5.42 -5.81
CA LYS A 62 9.80 -5.92 -5.90
C LYS A 62 10.56 -5.22 -7.03
N TYR A 63 9.91 -4.97 -8.17
CA TYR A 63 10.48 -4.18 -9.27
C TYR A 63 10.71 -2.72 -8.87
N SER A 64 9.78 -2.10 -8.15
CA SER A 64 9.94 -0.73 -7.64
C SER A 64 11.15 -0.59 -6.71
N PHE A 65 11.39 -1.56 -5.83
CA PHE A 65 12.59 -1.58 -4.97
C PHE A 65 13.88 -1.69 -5.78
N ALA A 66 13.89 -2.43 -6.89
CA ALA A 66 15.08 -2.47 -7.76
C ALA A 66 15.29 -1.13 -8.47
N LEU A 67 14.23 -0.51 -9.01
CA LEU A 67 14.30 0.78 -9.69
C LEU A 67 14.76 1.90 -8.75
N VAL A 68 14.28 1.93 -7.51
CA VAL A 68 14.68 2.96 -6.55
C VAL A 68 16.16 2.87 -6.18
N CYS A 69 16.73 1.66 -6.11
CA CYS A 69 18.16 1.48 -5.87
C CYS A 69 19.01 2.10 -6.99
N PHE A 70 18.58 1.97 -8.26
CA PHE A 70 19.25 2.65 -9.37
C PHE A 70 19.14 4.17 -9.23
N ILE A 71 17.95 4.70 -8.92
CA ILE A 71 17.73 6.13 -8.72
C ILE A 71 18.65 6.68 -7.62
N PHE A 72 18.76 5.98 -6.48
CA PHE A 72 19.65 6.38 -5.39
C PHE A 72 21.12 6.30 -5.75
N LEU A 73 21.53 5.34 -6.57
CA LEU A 73 22.89 5.27 -7.09
C LEU A 73 23.20 6.48 -7.99
N PHE A 74 22.27 6.86 -8.87
CA PHE A 74 22.42 8.05 -9.73
C PHE A 74 22.38 9.37 -8.96
N ILE A 75 21.67 9.45 -7.83
CA ILE A 75 21.67 10.63 -6.94
C ILE A 75 22.94 10.66 -6.07
N GLY A 76 23.38 9.50 -5.61
CA GLY A 76 24.55 9.32 -4.76
C GLY A 76 25.87 9.54 -5.49
N ALA A 77 25.96 9.18 -6.78
CA ALA A 77 27.14 9.40 -7.61
C ALA A 77 27.58 10.87 -7.74
N PRO A 78 26.71 11.84 -8.11
CA PRO A 78 27.09 13.25 -8.18
C PRO A 78 27.36 13.84 -6.79
N MET A 79 26.62 13.43 -5.76
CA MET A 79 26.90 13.85 -4.37
C MET A 79 28.26 13.32 -3.88
N GLY A 80 28.58 12.06 -4.17
CA GLY A 80 29.85 11.46 -3.80
C GLY A 80 31.05 12.13 -4.47
N ALA A 81 30.90 12.57 -5.72
CA ALA A 81 31.97 13.25 -6.47
C ALA A 81 32.23 14.69 -6.00
N ILE A 82 31.18 15.41 -5.55
CA ILE A 82 31.28 16.82 -5.12
C ILE A 82 31.92 16.95 -3.73
N ILE A 83 31.62 16.05 -2.80
CA ILE A 83 32.14 16.11 -1.42
C ILE A 83 33.49 15.38 -1.32
N ARG A 84 34.57 15.95 -1.90
CA ARG A 84 35.96 15.49 -1.66
C ARG A 84 36.63 16.16 -0.44
N LYS A 85 35.92 17.03 0.29
CA LYS A 85 36.39 17.67 1.55
C LYS A 85 35.68 17.18 2.82
N GLY A 86 34.70 16.28 2.70
CA GLY A 86 33.97 15.67 3.83
C GLY A 86 34.13 14.14 3.83
N GLY A 87 34.12 13.52 5.01
CA GLY A 87 34.32 12.07 5.15
C GLY A 87 33.23 11.22 4.47
N PHE A 88 33.52 9.94 4.25
CA PHE A 88 32.69 8.95 3.54
C PHE A 88 31.21 8.85 3.99
N GLY A 89 30.85 9.38 5.17
CA GLY A 89 29.51 9.25 5.75
C GLY A 89 28.45 10.20 5.19
N TYR A 90 28.81 11.37 4.63
CA TYR A 90 27.81 12.33 4.15
C TYR A 90 26.92 11.81 3.01
N PRO A 91 27.46 11.22 1.91
CA PRO A 91 26.62 10.65 0.85
C PRO A 91 25.81 9.43 1.33
N ILE A 92 26.34 8.66 2.29
CA ILE A 92 25.63 7.51 2.89
C ILE A 92 24.44 8.00 3.71
N LEU A 93 24.61 9.02 4.54
CA LEU A 93 23.54 9.59 5.37
C LEU A 93 22.39 10.13 4.51
N VAL A 94 22.71 10.86 3.44
CA VAL A 94 21.68 11.37 2.50
C VAL A 94 20.91 10.21 1.87
N SER A 95 21.59 9.13 1.48
CA SER A 95 20.95 7.94 0.91
C SER A 95 19.98 7.27 1.89
N ILE A 96 20.36 7.15 3.17
CA ILE A 96 19.49 6.57 4.21
C ILE A 96 18.24 7.41 4.44
N ILE A 97 18.37 8.75 4.51
CA ILE A 97 17.22 9.65 4.71
C ILE A 97 16.23 9.50 3.56
N PHE A 98 16.72 9.45 2.32
CA PHE A 98 15.89 9.22 1.13
C PHE A 98 15.26 7.83 1.11
N PHE A 99 15.99 6.80 1.54
CA PHE A 99 15.47 5.43 1.64
C PHE A 99 14.31 5.33 2.63
N VAL A 100 14.42 5.97 3.80
CA VAL A 100 13.34 6.03 4.78
C VAL A 100 12.13 6.78 4.23
N ALA A 101 12.34 7.90 3.54
CA ALA A 101 11.26 8.66 2.89
C ALA A 101 10.53 7.81 1.83
N PHE A 102 11.27 7.02 1.05
CA PHE A 102 10.70 6.11 0.06
C PHE A 102 9.86 4.99 0.71
N ILE A 103 10.36 4.36 1.78
CA ILE A 103 9.59 3.34 2.50
C ILE A 103 8.32 3.94 3.09
N PHE A 104 8.40 5.15 3.66
CA PHE A 104 7.22 5.84 4.18
C PHE A 104 6.19 6.09 3.07
N LEU A 105 6.60 6.64 1.93
CA LEU A 105 5.72 6.86 0.78
C LEU A 105 5.12 5.55 0.26
N THR A 106 5.91 4.48 0.24
CA THR A 106 5.45 3.14 -0.15
C THR A 106 4.36 2.61 0.78
N ILE A 107 4.52 2.80 2.09
CA ILE A 107 3.50 2.41 3.08
C ILE A 107 2.22 3.24 2.86
N LEU A 108 2.34 4.54 2.61
CA LEU A 108 1.19 5.39 2.27
C LEU A 108 0.48 4.88 1.02
N CYS A 109 1.19 4.68 -0.09
CA CYS A 109 0.61 4.17 -1.33
C CYS A 109 -0.05 2.80 -1.15
N ARG A 110 0.53 1.91 -0.34
CA ARG A 110 -0.08 0.62 0.01
C ARG A 110 -1.40 0.81 0.75
N LYS A 111 -1.49 1.76 1.68
CA LYS A 111 -2.73 2.09 2.41
C LYS A 111 -3.81 2.67 1.48
N LEU A 112 -3.41 3.48 0.50
CA LEU A 112 -4.34 3.98 -0.53
C LEU A 112 -4.84 2.85 -1.46
N ALA A 113 -3.98 1.88 -1.79
CA ALA A 113 -4.37 0.71 -2.58
C ALA A 113 -5.33 -0.22 -1.84
N GLU A 114 -5.09 -0.44 -0.53
CA GLU A 114 -5.97 -1.23 0.35
C GLU A 114 -7.37 -0.60 0.48
N SER A 115 -7.48 0.71 0.27
CA SER A 115 -8.75 1.45 0.29
C SER A 115 -9.51 1.39 -1.05
N TYR A 116 -9.08 0.54 -2.00
CA TYR A 116 -9.63 0.39 -3.36
C TYR A 116 -9.64 1.67 -4.22
N VAL A 117 -8.91 2.71 -3.82
CA VAL A 117 -8.85 3.99 -4.55
C VAL A 117 -7.92 3.91 -5.77
N MET A 118 -6.91 3.04 -5.73
CA MET A 118 -5.92 2.90 -6.81
C MET A 118 -5.65 1.45 -7.18
N THR A 119 -5.43 1.21 -8.48
CA THR A 119 -4.96 -0.08 -8.98
C THR A 119 -3.56 -0.41 -8.41
N PRO A 120 -3.22 -1.70 -8.22
CA PRO A 120 -2.00 -2.08 -7.53
C PRO A 120 -0.72 -1.74 -8.30
N PHE A 121 -0.81 -1.75 -9.64
CA PHE A 121 0.27 -1.32 -10.51
C PHE A 121 0.68 0.13 -10.21
N TRP A 122 -0.30 1.04 -10.18
CA TRP A 122 -0.05 2.44 -9.89
C TRP A 122 0.40 2.64 -8.45
N ALA A 123 -0.17 1.92 -7.48
CA ALA A 123 0.27 2.02 -6.09
C ALA A 123 1.74 1.60 -5.88
N ALA A 124 2.23 0.60 -6.62
CA ALA A 124 3.63 0.19 -6.55
C ALA A 124 4.58 1.17 -7.28
N MET A 125 4.13 1.79 -8.37
CA MET A 125 4.95 2.68 -9.20
C MET A 125 4.98 4.13 -8.71
N MET A 126 3.91 4.59 -8.03
CA MET A 126 3.76 5.96 -7.51
C MET A 126 4.89 6.41 -6.58
N PRO A 127 5.40 5.57 -5.64
CA PRO A 127 6.54 5.93 -4.82
C PRO A 127 7.79 6.26 -5.65
N CYS A 128 8.05 5.49 -6.72
CA CYS A 128 9.19 5.76 -7.62
C CYS A 128 8.97 7.05 -8.42
N LEU A 129 7.77 7.24 -8.97
CA LEU A 129 7.40 8.44 -9.75
C LEU A 129 7.44 9.72 -8.91
N GLY A 130 7.10 9.66 -7.62
CA GLY A 130 7.24 10.81 -6.72
C GLY A 130 8.70 11.09 -6.36
N LEU A 131 9.51 10.05 -6.20
CA LEU A 131 10.89 10.20 -5.77
C LEU A 131 11.83 10.67 -6.87
N ILE A 132 11.60 10.30 -8.13
CA ILE A 132 12.41 10.74 -9.27
C ILE A 132 12.50 12.27 -9.38
N PRO A 133 11.39 13.04 -9.43
CA PRO A 133 11.45 14.49 -9.56
C PRO A 133 11.99 15.15 -8.29
N ILE A 134 11.65 14.63 -7.11
CA ILE A 134 12.18 15.14 -5.83
C ILE A 134 13.69 14.92 -5.77
N GLY A 135 14.15 13.72 -6.10
CA GLY A 135 15.55 13.35 -6.15
C GLY A 135 16.32 14.18 -7.16
N PHE A 136 15.82 14.29 -8.38
CA PHE A 136 16.44 15.11 -9.44
C PHE A 136 16.51 16.59 -9.05
N TYR A 137 15.42 17.14 -8.51
CA TYR A 137 15.39 18.52 -8.03
C TYR A 137 16.40 18.76 -6.91
N LEU A 138 16.46 17.85 -5.93
CA LEU A 138 17.35 17.97 -4.79
C LEU A 138 18.83 17.77 -5.20
N THR A 139 19.11 16.86 -6.13
CA THR A 139 20.43 16.71 -6.75
C THR A 139 20.83 17.99 -7.47
N ARG A 140 19.95 18.58 -8.30
CA ARG A 140 20.22 19.84 -8.99
C ARG A 140 20.52 20.97 -7.99
N MET A 141 19.76 21.05 -6.90
CA MET A 141 19.95 22.09 -5.87
C MET A 141 21.25 21.93 -5.08
N ALA A 142 21.70 20.70 -4.86
CA ALA A 142 22.96 20.41 -4.18
C ALA A 142 24.18 20.47 -5.11
N MET A 143 24.02 20.25 -6.43
CA MET A 143 25.08 20.44 -7.42
C MET A 143 25.31 21.91 -7.77
N ASN A 144 24.24 22.70 -7.87
CA ASN A 144 24.29 24.07 -8.39
C ASN A 144 24.60 25.12 -7.30
N ASP A 145 25.49 24.78 -6.36
CA ASP A 145 26.11 25.74 -5.43
C ASP A 145 25.25 26.17 -4.22
N SER A 146 24.55 25.22 -3.59
CA SER A 146 24.20 25.44 -2.19
C SER A 146 25.32 24.92 -1.29
N GLN A 147 26.00 25.87 -0.64
CA GLN A 147 26.64 25.67 0.65
C GLN A 147 25.62 25.22 1.73
N LEU A 148 24.88 24.13 1.50
CA LEU A 148 24.01 23.47 2.48
C LEU A 148 24.80 23.10 3.74
N PHE A 149 26.11 22.93 3.59
CA PHE A 149 27.10 22.76 4.66
C PHE A 149 28.07 23.94 4.71
N SER A 150 27.59 25.19 4.72
CA SER A 150 28.37 26.20 5.44
C SER A 150 28.46 25.71 6.88
N SER A 151 29.64 25.21 7.28
CA SER A 151 29.93 24.70 8.63
C SER A 151 29.36 25.63 9.72
N GLN A 152 29.31 26.94 9.42
CA GLN A 152 28.75 28.00 10.26
C GLN A 152 27.23 27.94 10.52
N ARG A 153 26.38 27.38 9.64
CA ARG A 153 24.92 27.30 9.89
C ARG A 153 24.57 26.08 10.74
N ILE A 154 25.28 24.97 10.54
CA ILE A 154 25.14 23.75 11.33
C ILE A 154 25.74 23.94 12.72
N GLU A 155 26.91 24.59 12.85
CA GLU A 155 27.46 24.95 14.15
C GLU A 155 26.51 25.86 14.93
N ARG A 156 25.91 26.88 14.30
CA ARG A 156 24.94 27.76 14.97
C ARG A 156 23.68 27.02 15.40
N LEU A 157 23.18 26.08 14.60
CA LEU A 157 22.01 25.26 14.96
C LEU A 157 22.35 24.31 16.12
N MET A 158 23.50 23.65 16.04
CA MET A 158 23.98 22.71 17.05
C MET A 158 24.27 23.42 18.39
N PHE A 159 24.87 24.61 18.34
CA PHE A 159 25.13 25.44 19.52
C PHE A 159 23.82 25.94 20.14
N LYS A 160 22.84 26.35 19.33
CA LYS A 160 21.52 26.78 19.82
C LYS A 160 20.71 25.63 20.43
N LEU A 161 20.82 24.42 19.86
CA LEU A 161 20.24 23.21 20.44
C LEU A 161 20.95 22.85 21.74
N ARG A 162 22.29 22.78 21.76
CA ARG A 162 23.08 22.47 22.96
C ARG A 162 22.77 23.44 24.11
N ASN A 163 22.71 24.75 23.85
CA ASN A 163 22.35 25.73 24.86
C ASN A 163 20.93 25.55 25.40
N ARG A 164 19.94 25.19 24.55
CA ARG A 164 18.57 24.91 25.05
C ARG A 164 18.48 23.70 25.98
N PHE A 165 19.34 22.70 25.79
CA PHE A 165 19.39 21.52 26.65
C PHE A 165 20.19 21.77 27.93
N LEU A 166 21.26 22.57 27.87
CA LEU A 166 22.06 22.97 29.04
C LEU A 166 21.28 23.93 29.96
N THR A 167 20.59 24.94 29.42
CA THR A 167 19.73 25.85 30.21
C THR A 167 18.57 25.12 30.88
N ARG A 168 18.08 24.01 30.29
CA ARG A 168 17.10 23.14 30.96
C ARG A 168 17.70 22.32 32.10
N LYS A 169 19.00 21.99 32.05
CA LYS A 169 19.67 21.23 33.10
C LYS A 169 19.93 22.10 34.33
N GLU A 170 20.37 23.34 34.15
CA GLU A 170 20.56 24.32 35.24
C GLU A 170 19.23 24.72 35.92
N ALA A 171 18.13 24.77 35.17
CA ALA A 171 16.80 25.05 35.72
C ALA A 171 16.20 23.90 36.53
N ILE A 172 16.73 22.67 36.41
CA ILE A 172 16.29 21.50 37.17
C ILE A 172 17.16 21.29 38.43
N ASP A 173 18.41 21.73 38.42
CA ASP A 173 19.36 21.59 39.54
C ASP A 173 19.27 22.74 40.57
N SER A 174 18.58 23.85 40.22
CA SER A 174 18.33 25.00 41.09
C SER A 174 17.01 24.90 41.89
N LYS A 175 16.42 23.71 41.98
CA LYS A 175 15.16 23.46 42.70
C LYS A 175 15.33 22.30 43.67
#